data_AF-A0A349FWJ2-F1
#
_entry.id   AF-A0A349FWJ2-F1
#
_cell.length_a   1.000
_cell.length_b   1.000
_cell.length_c   1.000
_cell.angle_alpha   90.00
_cell.angle_beta   90.00
_cell.angle_gamma   90.00
#
_symmetry.space_group_name_H-M   'P 1'
#
loop_
_entity.id
_entity.type
_entity.pdbx_description
1 polymer ?
#
loop_
_entity_poly.entity_id
_entity_poly.type
_entity_poly.pdbx_seq_one_letter_code
_entity_poly.pdbx_strand_id
1 'polypeptide(L)'
;MIIKESKGEPFNFGLIAKQNYDESYRYFLENKKANLVRGEVKIVDQLFVICEDGDKCQPEGNPDWQIAVFGPSHVVSMWQIDYLKIYRLEHTK
;
A
#
# COMPACT_ATOMS: atom_id res chain seq x y z
N MET A 1 -3.82 3.60 11.65
CA MET A 1 -2.47 3.05 11.49
C MET A 1 -1.81 3.61 10.25
N ILE A 2 -2.21 3.25 9.02
CA ILE A 2 -1.65 3.83 7.77
C ILE A 2 -1.60 5.37 7.78
N ILE A 3 -2.71 6.04 8.09
CA ILE A 3 -2.79 7.52 8.15
C ILE A 3 -1.79 8.12 9.16
N LYS A 4 -1.52 7.42 10.26
CA LYS A 4 -0.54 7.86 11.26
C LYS A 4 0.89 7.60 10.77
N GLU A 5 1.14 6.42 10.23
CA GLU A 5 2.45 6.01 9.72
C GLU A 5 2.88 6.79 8.47
N SER A 6 1.92 7.32 7.69
CA SER A 6 2.22 8.21 6.57
C SER A 6 2.75 9.57 7.02
N LYS A 7 2.65 9.90 8.32
CA LYS A 7 3.11 11.17 8.91
C LYS A 7 2.51 12.41 8.24
N GLY A 8 1.33 12.28 7.66
CA GLY A 8 0.68 13.35 6.90
C GLY A 8 1.26 13.55 5.50
N GLU A 9 2.22 12.75 5.06
CA GLU A 9 2.73 12.80 3.70
C GLU A 9 1.82 12.02 2.73
N PRO A 10 1.81 12.40 1.43
CA PRO A 10 1.09 11.66 0.39
C PRO A 10 1.58 10.22 0.26
N PHE A 11 0.68 9.29 -0.04
CA PHE A 11 1.02 7.89 -0.25
C PHE A 11 0.20 7.24 -1.36
N ASN A 12 0.81 6.29 -2.07
CA ASN A 12 0.09 5.36 -2.94
C ASN A 12 -0.39 4.14 -2.13
N PHE A 13 -1.36 3.39 -2.67
CA PHE A 13 -1.94 2.23 -1.99
C PHE A 13 -2.07 1.03 -2.93
N GLY A 14 -1.69 -0.14 -2.42
CA GLY A 14 -1.87 -1.44 -3.07
C GLY A 14 -2.52 -2.48 -2.15
N LEU A 15 -3.08 -3.52 -2.77
CA LEU A 15 -3.69 -4.66 -2.09
C LEU A 15 -3.15 -5.94 -2.71
N ILE A 16 -2.64 -6.85 -1.89
CA ILE A 16 -2.30 -8.23 -2.28
C ILE A 16 -3.34 -9.14 -1.64
N ALA A 17 -4.25 -9.66 -2.46
CA ALA A 17 -5.35 -10.49 -1.99
C ALA A 17 -5.78 -11.49 -3.08
N LYS A 18 -6.46 -12.55 -2.67
CA LYS A 18 -7.04 -13.53 -3.62
C LYS A 18 -8.13 -12.93 -4.51
N GLN A 19 -8.83 -11.91 -4.01
CA GLN A 19 -9.81 -11.15 -4.76
C GLN A 19 -9.45 -9.68 -4.63
N ASN A 20 -9.50 -8.93 -5.73
CA ASN A 20 -9.15 -7.52 -5.73
C ASN A 20 -10.35 -6.66 -5.31
N TYR A 21 -10.40 -6.29 -4.03
CA TYR A 21 -11.37 -5.33 -3.46
C TYR A 21 -10.68 -4.09 -2.89
N ASP A 22 -9.63 -3.63 -3.56
CA ASP A 22 -8.83 -2.47 -3.17
C ASP A 22 -9.68 -1.18 -3.02
N GLU A 23 -10.72 -1.02 -3.85
CA GLU A 23 -11.67 0.09 -3.77
C GLU A 23 -12.36 0.23 -2.40
N SER A 24 -12.60 -0.88 -1.68
CA SER A 24 -13.20 -0.80 -0.34
C SER A 24 -12.26 -0.12 0.66
N TYR A 25 -10.97 -0.46 0.62
CA TYR A 25 -9.97 0.20 1.46
C TYR A 25 -9.78 1.66 1.09
N ARG A 26 -9.72 1.95 -0.22
CA ARG A 26 -9.61 3.32 -0.74
C ARG A 26 -10.76 4.19 -0.25
N TYR A 27 -12.00 3.70 -0.35
CA TYR A 27 -13.18 4.41 0.14
C TYR A 27 -13.05 4.84 1.61
N PHE A 28 -12.59 3.95 2.49
CA PHE A 28 -12.39 4.30 3.90
C PHE A 28 -11.25 5.29 4.11
N LEU A 29 -10.14 5.18 3.35
CA LEU A 29 -9.03 6.13 3.42
C LEU A 29 -9.45 7.52 2.95
N GLU A 30 -10.21 7.61 1.86
CA GLU A 30 -10.75 8.85 1.31
C GLU A 30 -11.76 9.49 2.28
N ASN A 31 -12.69 8.72 2.84
CA ASN A 31 -13.66 9.22 3.83
C ASN A 31 -12.98 9.73 5.11
N LYS A 32 -11.81 9.19 5.46
CA LYS A 32 -10.98 9.68 6.57
C LYS A 32 -10.08 10.86 6.18
N LYS A 33 -10.20 11.39 4.95
CA LYS A 33 -9.36 12.47 4.40
C LYS A 33 -7.87 12.15 4.48
N ALA A 34 -7.50 10.89 4.26
CA ALA A 34 -6.10 10.51 4.15
C ALA A 34 -5.48 11.15 2.89
N ASN A 35 -4.18 11.40 2.90
CA ASN A 35 -3.42 11.89 1.74
C ASN A 35 -3.14 10.76 0.72
N LEU A 36 -4.17 9.98 0.42
CA LEU A 36 -4.12 8.95 -0.60
C LEU A 36 -4.00 9.60 -1.98
N VAL A 37 -3.00 9.17 -2.74
CA VAL A 37 -2.81 9.58 -4.13
C VAL A 37 -2.92 8.34 -5.00
N ARG A 38 -3.75 8.41 -6.04
CA ARG A 38 -3.88 7.29 -6.98
C ARG A 38 -2.64 7.20 -7.87
N GLY A 39 -2.17 5.98 -8.09
CA GLY A 39 -1.03 5.71 -8.96
C GLY A 39 -1.24 6.18 -10.40
N GLU A 40 -2.50 6.24 -10.88
CA GLU A 40 -2.82 6.80 -12.19
C GLU A 40 -2.54 8.31 -12.29
N VAL A 41 -2.60 9.02 -11.16
CA VAL A 41 -2.46 10.48 -11.10
C VAL A 41 -1.00 10.85 -10.86
N LYS A 42 -0.39 10.25 -9.84
CA LYS A 42 0.99 10.55 -9.45
C LYS A 42 1.57 9.43 -8.60
N ILE A 43 2.82 9.08 -8.90
CA ILE A 43 3.67 8.25 -8.06
C ILE A 43 4.33 9.15 -7.01
N VAL A 44 4.22 8.78 -5.74
CA VAL A 44 4.77 9.53 -4.58
C VAL A 44 5.88 8.72 -3.90
N ASP A 45 6.44 9.20 -2.80
CA ASP A 45 7.64 8.60 -2.21
C ASP A 45 7.39 7.37 -1.32
N GLN A 46 6.12 7.08 -1.02
CA GLN A 46 5.75 5.95 -0.17
C GLN A 46 4.53 5.20 -0.71
N LEU A 47 4.57 3.88 -0.55
CA LEU A 47 3.50 2.97 -0.89
C LEU A 47 3.10 2.18 0.36
N PHE A 48 1.81 2.12 0.64
CA PHE A 48 1.27 1.18 1.64
C PHE A 48 0.61 0.01 0.92
N VAL A 49 0.97 -1.20 1.32
CA VAL A 49 0.38 -2.43 0.79
C VAL A 49 -0.28 -3.20 1.92
N ILE A 50 -1.57 -3.46 1.79
CA ILE A 50 -2.27 -4.43 2.63
C ILE A 50 -2.15 -5.79 1.96
N CYS A 51 -1.78 -6.80 2.73
CA CYS A 51 -1.75 -8.18 2.28
C CYS A 51 -2.66 -9.05 3.15
N GLU A 52 -3.49 -9.83 2.47
CA GLU A 52 -4.50 -10.68 3.07
C GLU A 52 -4.27 -12.17 2.79
N ASP A 53 -3.39 -12.50 1.84
CA ASP A 53 -3.07 -13.88 1.45
C ASP A 53 -2.08 -14.56 2.42
N GLY A 54 -2.07 -14.14 3.68
CA GLY A 54 -1.31 -14.76 4.78
C GLY A 54 0.20 -14.82 4.52
N ASP A 55 0.70 -16.00 4.16
CA ASP A 55 2.13 -16.28 3.97
C ASP A 55 2.65 -15.93 2.57
N LYS A 56 1.78 -15.67 1.60
CA LYS A 56 2.16 -15.31 0.22
C LYS A 56 2.32 -13.81 -0.01
N CYS A 57 2.70 -13.08 1.03
CA CYS A 57 2.87 -11.64 0.95
C CYS A 57 4.29 -11.29 0.47
N GLN A 58 4.39 -10.87 -0.79
CA GLN A 58 5.62 -10.32 -1.36
C GLN A 58 5.30 -9.02 -2.10
N PRO A 59 5.40 -7.85 -1.43
CA PRO A 59 5.13 -6.57 -2.08
C PRO A 59 6.30 -6.10 -2.95
N GLU A 60 7.54 -6.48 -2.65
CA GLU A 60 8.68 -6.14 -3.49
C GLU A 60 8.66 -6.94 -4.80
N GLY A 61 8.60 -6.25 -5.93
CA GLY A 61 8.50 -6.88 -7.25
C GLY A 61 7.14 -7.53 -7.54
N ASN A 62 6.10 -7.18 -6.79
CA ASN A 62 4.77 -7.74 -7.01
C ASN A 62 4.19 -7.29 -8.37
N PRO A 63 3.57 -8.19 -9.16
CA PRO A 63 3.01 -7.86 -10.46
C PRO A 63 1.66 -7.12 -10.40
N ASP A 64 1.01 -7.03 -9.23
CA ASP A 64 -0.25 -6.31 -9.07
C ASP A 64 -0.07 -4.85 -9.47
N TRP A 65 -0.99 -4.35 -10.31
CA TRP A 65 -0.81 -3.09 -11.02
C TRP A 65 -0.50 -1.91 -10.08
N GLN A 66 -1.18 -1.82 -8.94
CA GLN A 66 -0.98 -0.74 -7.96
C GLN A 66 0.44 -0.72 -7.37
N ILE A 67 1.09 -1.88 -7.30
CA ILE A 67 2.45 -2.05 -6.77
C ILE A 67 3.47 -1.93 -7.90
N ALA A 68 3.19 -2.57 -9.04
CA ALA A 68 4.06 -2.52 -10.21
C ALA A 68 4.23 -1.09 -10.76
N VAL A 69 3.17 -0.28 -10.78
CA VAL A 69 3.23 1.11 -11.25
C VAL A 69 4.02 2.03 -10.32
N PHE A 70 4.11 1.68 -9.03
CA PHE A 70 4.97 2.39 -8.08
C PHE A 70 6.45 2.21 -8.45
N GLY A 71 6.81 1.06 -9.01
CA GLY A 71 8.17 0.78 -9.48
C GLY A 71 9.07 0.18 -8.40
N PRO A 72 10.40 0.13 -8.67
CA PRO A 72 11.38 -0.49 -7.78
C PRO A 72 11.36 0.12 -6.38
N SER A 73 11.03 -0.71 -5.39
CA SER A 73 10.85 -0.29 -4.01
C SER A 73 11.20 -1.41 -3.05
N HIS A 74 11.43 -1.05 -1.79
CA HIS A 74 11.77 -1.98 -0.72
C HIS A 74 10.94 -1.70 0.54
N VAL A 75 10.68 -2.74 1.33
CA VAL A 75 9.93 -2.65 2.59
C VAL A 75 10.79 -1.96 3.64
N VAL A 76 10.29 -0.83 4.12
CA VAL A 76 10.92 -0.05 5.21
C VAL A 76 10.27 -0.29 6.56
N SER A 77 9.03 -0.80 6.58
CA SER A 77 8.36 -1.25 7.81
C SER A 77 7.23 -2.22 7.51
N MET A 78 6.96 -3.12 8.44
CA MET A 78 5.82 -4.04 8.40
C MET A 78 5.19 -4.14 9.78
N TRP A 79 3.86 -4.23 9.81
CA TRP A 79 3.12 -4.57 11.02
C TRP A 79 1.90 -5.44 10.68
N GLN A 80 1.36 -6.11 11.70
CA GLN A 80 0.24 -7.02 11.56
C GLN A 80 -0.96 -6.53 12.37
N ILE A 81 -2.16 -6.65 11.80
CA ILE A 81 -3.45 -6.46 12.48
C ILE A 81 -4.29 -7.70 12.20
N ASP A 82 -4.54 -8.51 13.22
CA ASP A 82 -5.19 -9.81 13.09
C ASP A 82 -4.48 -10.69 12.03
N TYR A 83 -5.15 -10.98 10.93
CA TYR A 83 -4.62 -11.76 9.80
C TYR A 83 -4.04 -10.90 8.67
N LEU A 84 -4.14 -9.57 8.77
CA LEU A 84 -3.68 -8.61 7.77
C LEU A 84 -2.23 -8.22 8.03
N LYS A 85 -1.38 -8.34 7.01
CA LYS A 85 -0.03 -7.75 7.02
C LYS A 85 -0.05 -6.44 6.28
N ILE A 86 0.54 -5.40 6.86
CA ILE A 86 0.59 -4.07 6.27
C ILE A 86 2.05 -3.69 6.11
N TYR A 87 2.41 -3.33 4.89
CA TYR A 87 3.76 -2.97 4.51
C TYR A 87 3.80 -1.49 4.14
N ARG A 88 4.90 -0.83 4.50
CA ARG A 88 5.29 0.47 3.96
C ARG A 88 6.54 0.26 3.13
N LEU A 89 6.49 0.73 1.89
CA LEU A 89 7.59 0.68 0.95
C LEU A 89 8.03 2.10 0.58
N GLU A 90 9.32 2.25 0.30
CA GLU A 90 9.92 3.46 -0.25
C GLU A 90 10.70 3.08 -1.52
N HIS A 91 10.88 4.04 -2.43
CA HIS A 91 11.66 3.81 -3.66
C HIS A 91 13.08 3.36 -3.34
N THR A 92 13.58 2.42 -4.14
CA THR A 92 14.99 2.05 -4.10
C THR A 92 15.82 3.20 -4.69
N LYS A 93 16.90 3.58 -4.00
CA LYS A 93 17.84 4.61 -4.47
C LYS A 93 18.70 4.14 -5.63
#